data_AF-A0A4Q3T8D6-F1
#
_entry.id   AF-A0A4Q3T8D6-F1
#
_cell.length_a   1.000
_cell.length_b   1.000
_cell.length_c   1.000
_cell.angle_alpha   90.00
_cell.angle_beta   90.00
_cell.angle_gamma   90.00
#
_symmetry.space_group_name_H-M   'P 1'
#
loop_
_entity.id
_entity.type
_entity.pdbx_description
1 polymer ?
#
loop_
_entity_poly.entity_id
_entity_poly.type
_entity_poly.pdbx_seq_one_letter_code
_entity_poly.pdbx_strand_id
1 'polypeptide(L)'
;MRPLDTEPIRAAIDEQANGSAQLTLALHLAEQWRDKLIASDEALSDWLTEHPDTDSQQLRALIRQARKDAKPEKPGEAPRHGKSYREIFQLVRQALTPELP
;
A
#
# COMPACT_ATOMS: atom_id res chain seq x y z
N MET A 1 -48.52 15.76 -2.69
CA MET A 1 -47.29 15.18 -3.27
C MET A 1 -46.14 15.58 -2.35
N ARG A 2 -45.49 14.65 -1.67
CA ARG A 2 -44.33 14.95 -0.80
C ARG A 2 -43.11 15.19 -1.71
N PRO A 3 -42.37 16.30 -1.60
CA PRO A 3 -41.13 16.45 -2.34
C PRO A 3 -40.16 15.36 -1.88
N LEU A 4 -39.59 14.61 -2.82
CA LEU A 4 -38.49 13.70 -2.50
C LEU A 4 -37.28 14.55 -2.15
N ASP A 5 -36.91 14.59 -0.86
CA ASP A 5 -35.65 15.18 -0.43
C ASP A 5 -34.49 14.37 -1.03
N THR A 6 -33.90 14.90 -2.10
CA THR A 6 -32.80 14.28 -2.85
C THR A 6 -31.44 14.49 -2.18
N GLU A 7 -31.35 15.39 -1.19
CA GLU A 7 -30.13 15.70 -0.44
C GLU A 7 -29.53 14.49 0.30
N PRO A 8 -30.29 13.68 1.08
CA PRO A 8 -29.71 12.51 1.76
C PRO A 8 -29.20 11.44 0.78
N ILE A 9 -29.81 11.31 -0.40
CA ILE A 9 -29.33 10.39 -1.44
C ILE A 9 -28.03 10.91 -2.06
N ARG A 10 -27.93 12.23 -2.28
CA ARG A 10 -26.73 12.86 -2.82
C ARG A 10 -25.55 12.74 -1.84
N ALA A 11 -25.78 12.99 -0.56
CA ALA A 11 -24.78 12.85 0.49
C ALA A 11 -24.25 11.42 0.59
N ALA A 12 -25.13 10.41 0.55
CA ALA A 12 -24.73 9.01 0.59
C ALA A 12 -23.89 8.59 -0.63
N ILE A 13 -24.22 9.12 -1.83
CA ILE A 13 -23.43 8.87 -3.05
C ILE A 13 -22.07 9.55 -2.97
N ASP A 14 -22.01 10.80 -2.48
CA ASP A 14 -20.77 11.55 -2.36
C ASP A 14 -19.84 10.93 -1.31
N GLU A 15 -20.38 10.44 -0.19
CA GLU A 15 -19.63 9.71 0.84
C GLU A 15 -19.07 8.38 0.30
N GLN A 16 -19.89 7.61 -0.43
CA GLN A 16 -19.45 6.37 -1.07
C GLN A 16 -18.38 6.62 -2.14
N ALA A 17 -18.55 7.65 -2.97
CA ALA A 17 -17.58 8.03 -3.99
C ALA A 17 -16.24 8.46 -3.36
N ASN A 18 -16.29 9.29 -2.30
CA ASN A 18 -15.09 9.74 -1.58
C ASN A 18 -14.36 8.56 -0.91
N GLY A 19 -15.08 7.63 -0.28
CA GLY A 19 -14.49 6.42 0.28
C GLY A 19 -13.81 5.55 -0.78
N SER A 20 -14.43 5.38 -1.94
CA SER A 20 -13.83 4.61 -3.06
C SER A 20 -12.57 5.26 -3.62
N ALA A 21 -12.53 6.59 -3.71
CA ALA A 21 -11.37 7.35 -4.17
C ALA A 21 -10.20 7.24 -3.18
N GLN A 22 -10.48 7.35 -1.87
CA GLN A 22 -9.47 7.22 -0.82
C GLN A 22 -8.85 5.81 -0.80
N LEU A 23 -9.66 4.76 -0.93
CA LEU A 23 -9.17 3.38 -1.01
C LEU A 23 -8.30 3.15 -2.26
N THR A 24 -8.70 3.72 -3.40
CA THR A 24 -7.94 3.63 -4.65
C THR A 24 -6.60 4.37 -4.54
N LEU A 25 -6.59 5.55 -3.91
CA LEU A 25 -5.37 6.30 -3.66
C LEU A 25 -4.42 5.53 -2.72
N ALA A 26 -4.94 4.97 -1.63
CA ALA A 26 -4.16 4.16 -0.70
C ALA A 26 -3.56 2.91 -1.36
N LEU A 27 -4.31 2.27 -2.27
CA LEU A 27 -3.81 1.16 -3.08
C LEU A 27 -2.57 1.57 -3.87
N HIS A 28 -2.66 2.65 -4.64
CA HIS A 28 -1.56 3.12 -5.48
C HIS A 28 -0.38 3.63 -4.68
N LEU A 29 -0.61 4.33 -3.56
CA LEU A 29 0.45 4.73 -2.65
C LEU A 29 1.17 3.51 -2.06
N ALA A 30 0.43 2.46 -1.69
CA ALA A 30 1.03 1.23 -1.19
C ALA A 30 1.90 0.52 -2.23
N GLU A 31 1.48 0.52 -3.50
CA GLU A 31 2.28 0.00 -4.61
C GLU A 31 3.57 0.80 -4.80
N GLN A 32 3.48 2.14 -4.82
CA GLN A 32 4.63 3.02 -4.96
C GLN A 32 5.64 2.85 -3.82
N TRP A 33 5.15 2.78 -2.57
CA TRP A 33 5.99 2.57 -1.40
C TRP A 33 6.68 1.21 -1.43
N ARG A 34 5.96 0.13 -1.74
CA ARG A 34 6.57 -1.20 -1.90
C ARG A 34 7.73 -1.14 -2.90
N ASP A 35 7.51 -0.54 -4.06
CA ASP A 35 8.52 -0.50 -5.12
C ASP A 35 9.74 0.32 -4.69
N LYS A 36 9.53 1.47 -4.02
CA LYS A 36 10.60 2.30 -3.43
C LYS A 36 11.40 1.55 -2.35
N LEU A 37 10.71 0.87 -1.43
CA LEU A 37 11.32 0.10 -0.34
C LEU A 37 12.20 -1.03 -0.86
N ILE A 38 11.77 -1.69 -1.94
CA ILE A 38 12.56 -2.73 -2.60
C ILE A 38 13.74 -2.12 -3.39
N ALA A 39 13.61 -0.91 -3.92
CA ALA A 39 14.66 -0.26 -4.69
C ALA A 39 15.79 0.33 -3.83
N SER A 40 15.48 0.91 -2.66
CA SER A 40 16.46 1.65 -1.85
C SER A 40 16.27 1.45 -0.35
N ASP A 41 17.38 1.43 0.39
CA ASP A 41 17.37 1.45 1.87
C ASP A 41 17.03 2.84 2.42
N GLU A 42 17.21 3.91 1.65
CA GLU A 42 16.80 5.28 2.02
C GLU A 42 15.28 5.37 2.17
N ALA A 43 14.53 4.72 1.26
CA ALA A 43 13.08 4.66 1.31
C ALA A 43 12.55 4.00 2.60
N LEU A 44 13.34 3.12 3.23
CA LEU A 44 12.98 2.56 4.52
C LEU A 44 13.09 3.60 5.65
N SER A 45 14.13 4.44 5.62
CA SER A 45 14.26 5.55 6.58
C SER A 45 13.11 6.54 6.45
N ASP A 46 12.75 6.90 5.21
CA ASP A 46 11.61 7.78 4.94
C ASP A 46 10.31 7.16 5.45
N TRP A 47 10.06 5.89 5.12
CA TRP A 47 8.89 5.16 5.60
C TRP A 47 8.79 5.13 7.12
N LEU A 48 9.90 4.82 7.83
CA LEU A 48 9.90 4.76 9.29
C LEU A 48 9.78 6.14 9.95
N THR A 49 10.06 7.22 9.22
CA THR A 49 9.82 8.59 9.66
C THR A 49 8.32 8.92 9.58
N GLU A 50 7.65 8.50 8.50
CA GLU A 50 6.20 8.72 8.30
C GLU A 50 5.33 7.75 9.12
N HIS A 51 5.79 6.51 9.29
CA HIS A 51 5.07 5.41 9.93
C HIS A 51 5.92 4.72 11.02
N PRO A 52 6.22 5.41 12.13
CA PRO A 52 7.13 4.93 13.18
C PRO A 52 6.64 3.66 13.91
N ASP A 53 5.32 3.39 13.90
CA ASP A 53 4.72 2.20 14.51
C ASP A 53 4.92 0.93 13.69
N THR A 54 5.49 1.04 12.49
CA THR A 54 5.82 -0.12 11.66
C THR A 54 6.88 -0.98 12.35
N ASP A 55 6.67 -2.30 12.40
CA ASP A 55 7.73 -3.25 12.78
C ASP A 55 8.89 -3.17 11.77
N SER A 56 9.91 -2.40 12.14
CA SER A 56 11.06 -2.12 11.30
C SER A 56 11.95 -3.36 11.09
N GLN A 57 11.88 -4.37 11.95
CA GLN A 57 12.62 -5.61 11.78
C GLN A 57 11.92 -6.52 10.77
N GLN A 58 10.60 -6.66 10.88
CA GLN A 58 9.78 -7.38 9.91
C GLN A 58 9.93 -6.76 8.52
N LEU A 59 9.77 -5.44 8.40
CA LEU A 59 9.84 -4.76 7.11
C LEU A 59 11.22 -4.94 6.44
N ARG A 60 12.32 -4.80 7.20
CA ARG A 60 13.68 -5.05 6.69
C ARG A 60 13.86 -6.50 6.21
N ALA A 61 13.32 -7.47 6.92
CA ALA A 61 13.42 -8.88 6.52
C ALA A 61 12.68 -9.14 5.20
N LEU A 62 11.47 -8.59 5.06
CA LEU A 62 10.68 -8.69 3.84
C LEU A 62 11.37 -8.03 2.64
N ILE A 63 11.92 -6.82 2.80
CA ILE A 63 12.65 -6.11 1.74
C ILE A 63 13.83 -6.95 1.25
N ARG A 64 14.65 -7.48 2.16
CA ARG A 64 15.80 -8.31 1.77
C ARG A 64 15.37 -9.57 1.01
N GLN A 65 14.31 -10.23 1.45
CA GLN A 65 13.80 -11.43 0.78
C GLN A 65 13.21 -11.10 -0.59
N ALA A 66 12.45 -10.01 -0.72
CA ALA A 66 11.91 -9.56 -2.00
C ALA A 66 13.02 -9.20 -3.01
N ARG A 67 14.08 -8.53 -2.57
CA ARG A 67 15.26 -8.26 -3.41
C ARG A 67 15.99 -9.54 -3.85
N LYS A 68 16.02 -10.56 -2.99
CA LYS A 68 16.60 -11.88 -3.33
C LYS A 68 15.75 -12.60 -4.37
N ASP A 69 14.43 -12.62 -4.19
CA ASP A 69 13.47 -13.25 -5.11
C ASP A 69 13.44 -12.56 -6.48
N ALA A 70 13.69 -11.25 -6.52
CA ALA A 70 13.73 -10.47 -7.76
C ALA A 70 14.99 -10.72 -8.61
N LYS A 71 16.01 -11.41 -8.11
CA LYS A 71 17.20 -11.75 -8.90
C LYS A 71 16.88 -12.92 -9.84
N PRO A 72 16.87 -12.71 -11.16
CA PRO A 72 16.64 -13.80 -12.10
C PRO A 72 17.79 -14.81 -12.05
N GLU A 73 17.47 -16.10 -12.12
CA GLU A 73 18.47 -17.18 -12.14
C GLU A 73 19.26 -17.23 -13.45
N LYS A 74 18.65 -16.75 -14.54
CA LYS A 74 19.24 -16.71 -15.88
C LYS A 74 19.21 -15.30 -16.47
N PRO A 75 20.26 -14.87 -17.17
CA PRO A 75 20.22 -13.63 -17.94
C PRO A 75 19.05 -13.62 -18.94
N GLY A 76 18.22 -12.58 -18.90
CA GLY A 76 17.07 -12.41 -19.79
C GLY A 76 15.72 -12.82 -19.20
N GLU A 77 15.68 -13.41 -18.00
CA GLU A 77 14.41 -13.63 -17.28
C GLU A 77 13.94 -12.34 -16.58
N ALA A 78 12.63 -12.10 -16.58
CA ALA A 78 12.03 -11.02 -15.82
C ALA A 78 12.15 -11.30 -14.30
N PRO A 79 12.35 -10.25 -13.47
CA PRO A 79 12.28 -10.37 -12.01
C PRO A 79 10.97 -11.02 -11.57
N ARG A 80 11.04 -11.94 -10.61
CA ARG A 80 9.84 -12.60 -10.05
C ARG A 80 9.41 -11.89 -8.78
N HIS A 81 8.11 -11.65 -8.65
CA HIS A 81 7.51 -11.11 -7.43
C HIS A 81 7.05 -12.23 -6.51
N GLY A 82 7.92 -12.56 -5.54
CA GLY A 82 7.71 -13.61 -4.55
C GLY A 82 6.69 -13.25 -3.46
N LYS A 83 6.60 -14.11 -2.44
CA LYS A 83 5.69 -13.92 -1.29
C LYS A 83 5.97 -12.60 -0.57
N SER A 84 7.24 -12.29 -0.31
CA SER A 84 7.64 -11.09 0.41
C SER A 84 7.27 -9.80 -0.31
N TYR A 85 7.24 -9.80 -1.64
CA TYR A 85 6.75 -8.65 -2.43
C TYR A 85 5.30 -8.29 -2.10
N ARG A 86 4.44 -9.32 -1.95
CA ARG A 86 3.03 -9.15 -1.61
C ARG A 86 2.85 -8.76 -0.14
N GLU A 87 3.65 -9.33 0.76
CA GLU A 87 3.60 -9.01 2.20
C GLU A 87 4.02 -7.56 2.49
N ILE A 88 5.02 -7.02 1.77
CA ILE A 88 5.37 -5.59 1.87
C ILE A 88 4.17 -4.73 1.50
N PHE A 89 3.51 -5.01 0.37
CA PHE A 89 2.31 -4.27 -0.03
C PHE A 89 1.19 -4.35 1.03
N GLN A 90 0.94 -5.52 1.59
CA GLN A 90 -0.10 -5.69 2.62
C GLN A 90 0.20 -4.86 3.88
N LEU A 91 1.44 -4.92 4.36
CA LEU A 91 1.91 -4.15 5.53
C LEU A 91 1.81 -2.64 5.28
N VAL A 92 2.32 -2.18 4.14
CA VAL A 92 2.29 -0.76 3.75
C VAL A 92 0.84 -0.28 3.60
N ARG A 93 -0.02 -1.05 2.92
CA ARG A 93 -1.44 -0.71 2.76
C ARG A 93 -2.16 -0.63 4.10
N GLN A 94 -1.87 -1.54 5.03
CA GLN A 94 -2.45 -1.52 6.36
C GLN A 94 -2.03 -0.29 7.17
N ALA A 95 -0.77 0.16 7.02
CA ALA A 95 -0.29 1.39 7.64
C ALA A 95 -0.90 2.66 7.01
N LEU A 96 -1.19 2.66 5.70
CA LEU A 96 -1.81 3.78 4.98
C LEU A 96 -3.34 3.83 5.13
N THR A 97 -3.96 2.70 5.45
CA THR A 97 -5.40 2.58 5.69
C THR A 97 -5.60 1.90 7.04
N PRO A 98 -5.28 2.58 8.15
CA PRO A 98 -5.68 2.08 9.46
C PRO A 98 -7.21 2.00 9.43
N GLU A 99 -7.76 0.80 9.53
CA GLU A 99 -9.20 0.64 9.71
C GLU A 99 -9.59 1.48 10.93
N LEU A 100 -10.44 2.49 10.71
CA LEU A 100 -11.06 3.22 11.80
C LEU A 100 -11.84 2.17 12.64
N PRO A 101 -11.62 2.12 13.96
CA PRO A 101 -12.29 1.16 14.84
C PRO A 101 -13.80 1.29 14.83
#